data_AF-A0A7S0B050-F1
#
_entry.id   AF-A0A7S0B050-F1
#
_cell.length_a   1.000
_cell.length_b   1.000
_cell.length_c   1.000
_cell.angle_alpha   90.00
_cell.angle_beta   90.00
_cell.angle_gamma   90.00
#
_symmetry.space_group_name_H-M   'P 1'
#
loop_
_entity.id
_entity.type
_entity.pdbx_description
1 polymer ?
#
loop_
_entity_poly.entity_id
_entity_poly.type
_entity_poly.pdbx_seq_one_letter_code
_entity_poly.pdbx_strand_id
1 'polypeptide(L)'
;PFKGLMKNYGRCKPDPEKPARLEVWFTGGSLAPAPDMDPTLLPKWKETFGAAMGAKKPSILSRLGDWAMKMMMGLKKPEEVKEDGSMEYEMAKAPHGYTDILYMDEDLRITKGNRGTVVVVDRTASN
;
A
#
# COMPACT_ATOMS: atom_id res chain seq x y z
N PRO A 1 4.02 -21.68 -7.09
CA PRO A 1 4.09 -20.48 -6.22
C PRO A 1 2.68 -19.88 -6.10
N PHE A 2 2.25 -19.39 -4.93
CA PHE A 2 0.95 -18.72 -4.84
C PHE A 2 1.02 -17.31 -5.43
N LYS A 3 -0.10 -16.80 -5.94
CA LYS A 3 -0.24 -15.45 -6.48
C LYS A 3 -1.03 -14.58 -5.51
N GLY A 4 -0.59 -13.35 -5.30
CA GLY A 4 -1.28 -12.38 -4.46
C GLY A 4 -1.72 -11.17 -5.26
N LEU A 5 -2.83 -10.57 -4.85
CA LEU A 5 -3.30 -9.27 -5.30
C LEU A 5 -3.11 -8.26 -4.17
N MET A 6 -2.29 -7.24 -4.41
CA MET A 6 -2.09 -6.12 -3.50
C MET A 6 -2.82 -4.89 -4.04
N LYS A 7 -3.67 -4.28 -3.21
CA LYS A 7 -4.35 -3.02 -3.52
C LYS A 7 -3.86 -1.95 -2.56
N ASN A 8 -3.41 -0.82 -3.09
CA ASN A 8 -3.13 0.37 -2.28
C ASN A 8 -4.26 1.36 -2.45
N TYR A 9 -4.78 1.88 -1.34
CA TYR A 9 -5.81 2.89 -1.34
C TYR A 9 -5.19 4.25 -1.04
N GLY A 10 -5.57 5.24 -1.84
CA GLY A 10 -5.12 6.60 -1.64
C GLY A 10 -6.06 7.62 -2.25
N ARG A 11 -5.87 8.87 -1.84
CA ARG A 11 -6.54 10.03 -2.40
C ARG A 11 -5.49 10.91 -3.06
N CYS A 12 -5.85 11.53 -4.17
CA CYS A 12 -5.03 12.51 -4.86
C CYS A 12 -5.85 13.77 -5.07
N LYS A 13 -5.23 14.95 -4.92
CA LYS A 13 -5.83 16.22 -5.33
C LYS A 13 -4.77 17.11 -5.99
N PRO A 14 -5.12 17.95 -6.98
CA PRO A 14 -4.21 18.95 -7.50
C PRO A 14 -3.81 19.98 -6.44
N ASP A 15 -2.56 20.42 -6.49
CA ASP A 15 -2.08 21.56 -5.69
C ASP A 15 -2.60 22.87 -6.33
N PRO A 16 -3.26 23.77 -5.56
CA PRO A 16 -3.84 24.99 -6.10
C PRO A 16 -2.80 26.01 -6.59
N GLU A 17 -1.57 25.96 -6.07
CA GLU A 17 -0.49 26.90 -6.39
C GLU A 17 0.51 26.33 -7.40
N LYS A 18 0.57 24.99 -7.51
CA LYS A 18 1.54 24.28 -8.35
C LYS A 18 0.81 23.39 -9.37
N PRO A 19 0.57 23.88 -10.59
CA PRO A 19 -0.23 23.17 -11.60
C PRO A 19 0.23 21.74 -11.93
N ALA A 20 1.53 21.48 -11.86
CA ALA A 20 2.11 20.17 -12.13
C ALA A 20 2.17 19.25 -10.90
N ARG A 21 1.67 19.67 -9.74
CA ARG A 21 1.78 18.92 -8.48
C ARG A 21 0.45 18.27 -8.10
N LEU A 22 0.55 17.00 -7.71
CA LEU A 22 -0.54 16.26 -7.08
C LEU A 22 -0.16 15.98 -5.63
N GLU A 23 -1.00 16.44 -4.69
CA GLU A 23 -0.94 16.00 -3.31
C GLU A 23 -1.52 14.58 -3.21
N VAL A 24 -0.89 13.74 -2.39
CA VAL A 24 -1.21 12.31 -2.26
C VAL A 24 -1.33 11.93 -0.78
N TRP A 25 -2.36 11.14 -0.46
CA TRP A 25 -2.57 10.51 0.85
C TRP A 25 -2.75 9.01 0.68
N PHE A 26 -1.99 8.22 1.43
CA PHE A 26 -2.20 6.77 1.51
C PHE A 26 -3.16 6.44 2.66
N THR A 27 -4.34 5.94 2.33
CA THR A 27 -5.42 5.72 3.30
C THR A 27 -5.52 4.28 3.78
N GLY A 28 -4.84 3.35 3.11
CA GLY A 28 -4.84 1.95 3.48
C GLY A 28 -4.45 1.04 2.33
N GLY A 29 -4.78 -0.23 2.47
CA GLY A 29 -4.57 -1.21 1.41
C GLY A 29 -5.08 -2.59 1.80
N SER A 30 -5.04 -3.51 0.84
CA SER A 30 -5.36 -4.91 1.05
C SER A 30 -4.36 -5.82 0.38
N LEU A 31 -4.18 -7.00 0.96
CA LEU A 31 -3.45 -8.11 0.38
C LEU A 31 -4.34 -9.35 0.45
N ALA A 32 -4.60 -9.97 -0.69
CA ALA A 32 -5.44 -11.16 -0.78
C ALA A 32 -4.84 -12.15 -1.79
N PRO A 33 -5.25 -13.43 -1.75
CA PRO A 33 -5.03 -14.34 -2.88
C PRO A 33 -5.49 -13.71 -4.19
N ALA A 34 -4.73 -13.92 -5.26
CA ALA A 34 -5.17 -13.47 -6.59
C ALA A 34 -6.47 -14.20 -7.00
N PRO A 35 -7.37 -13.56 -7.78
CA PRO A 35 -8.62 -14.19 -8.21
C PRO A 35 -8.43 -15.50 -8.99
N ASP A 36 -7.30 -15.64 -9.69
CA ASP A 36 -6.91 -16.81 -10.48
C ASP A 36 -5.99 -17.78 -9.72
N MET A 37 -5.82 -17.61 -8.41
CA MET A 37 -4.97 -18.48 -7.61
C MET A 37 -5.60 -19.87 -7.44
N ASP A 38 -4.79 -20.91 -7.63
CA ASP A 38 -5.17 -22.29 -7.31
C ASP A 38 -5.65 -22.40 -5.84
N PRO A 39 -6.92 -22.81 -5.60
CA PRO A 39 -7.48 -22.92 -4.25
C PRO A 39 -6.71 -23.87 -3.33
N THR A 40 -6.01 -24.87 -3.87
CA THR A 40 -5.19 -25.81 -3.09
C THR A 40 -4.00 -25.14 -2.40
N LEU A 41 -3.62 -23.93 -2.86
CA LEU A 41 -2.53 -23.14 -2.28
C LEU A 41 -2.97 -22.23 -1.12
N LEU A 42 -4.27 -22.12 -0.86
CA LEU A 42 -4.79 -21.28 0.22
C LEU A 42 -4.25 -21.67 1.61
N PRO A 43 -4.08 -22.96 1.98
CA PRO A 43 -3.46 -23.32 3.24
C PRO A 43 -2.02 -22.78 3.36
N LYS A 44 -1.23 -22.88 2.29
CA LYS A 44 0.15 -22.37 2.25
C LYS A 44 0.20 -20.84 2.33
N TRP A 45 -0.76 -20.16 1.71
CA TRP A 45 -0.94 -18.72 1.85
C TRP A 45 -1.20 -18.34 3.31
N LYS A 46 -2.19 -18.99 3.94
CA LYS A 46 -2.57 -18.76 5.35
C LYS A 46 -1.42 -19.07 6.30
N GLU A 47 -0.67 -20.14 6.05
CA GLU A 47 0.55 -20.45 6.82
C GLU A 47 1.57 -19.32 6.72
N THR A 48 1.85 -18.84 5.50
CA THR A 48 2.86 -17.80 5.28
C THR A 48 2.48 -16.49 5.96
N PHE A 49 1.26 -16.00 5.75
CA PHE A 49 0.84 -14.70 6.27
C PHE A 49 0.31 -14.76 7.71
N GLY A 50 -0.30 -15.87 8.11
CA GLY A 50 -0.69 -16.14 9.49
C GLY A 50 0.51 -16.27 10.41
N ALA A 51 1.57 -16.97 9.98
CA ALA A 51 2.82 -17.00 10.72
C ALA A 51 3.45 -15.61 10.79
N ALA A 52 3.43 -14.82 9.71
CA ALA A 52 3.96 -13.45 9.73
C ALA A 52 3.23 -12.52 10.72
N MET A 53 1.92 -12.70 10.92
CA MET A 53 1.15 -11.93 11.91
C MET A 53 1.31 -12.46 13.34
N GLY A 54 1.50 -13.77 13.52
CA GLY A 54 1.78 -14.41 14.82
C GLY A 54 3.26 -14.41 15.24
N ALA A 55 4.18 -14.06 14.33
CA ALA A 55 5.62 -14.20 14.55
C ALA A 55 6.18 -13.13 15.50
N LYS A 56 6.51 -13.62 16.70
CA LYS A 56 7.38 -13.08 17.76
C LYS A 56 6.78 -11.99 18.63
N LYS A 57 6.86 -12.23 19.95
CA LYS A 57 6.74 -11.22 21.01
C LYS A 57 7.53 -9.98 20.57
N PRO A 58 6.87 -8.87 20.22
CA PRO A 58 7.56 -7.69 19.76
C PRO A 58 8.53 -7.24 20.86
N SER A 59 9.77 -6.93 20.49
CA SER A 59 10.73 -6.37 21.43
C SER A 59 10.14 -5.09 22.03
N ILE A 60 10.57 -4.69 23.22
CA ILE A 60 10.08 -3.44 23.84
C ILE A 60 10.26 -2.25 22.88
N LEU A 61 11.35 -2.25 22.10
CA LEU A 61 11.62 -1.24 21.07
C LEU A 61 10.59 -1.27 19.94
N SER A 62 10.19 -2.45 19.46
CA SER A 62 9.19 -2.57 18.39
C SER A 62 7.78 -2.28 18.90
N ARG A 63 7.47 -2.54 20.18
CA ARG A 63 6.21 -2.09 20.81
C ARG A 63 6.11 -0.57 20.89
N LEU A 64 7.20 0.10 21.27
CA LEU A 64 7.24 1.56 21.31
C LEU A 64 7.12 2.16 19.90
N GLY A 65 7.79 1.57 18.91
CA GLY A 65 7.66 1.96 17.50
C GLY A 65 6.24 1.77 16.98
N ASP A 66 5.61 0.63 17.25
CA ASP A 66 4.23 0.36 16.85
C ASP A 66 3.23 1.31 17.49
N TRP A 67 3.41 1.64 18.78
CA TRP A 67 2.62 2.63 19.48
C TRP A 67 2.79 4.03 18.86
N ALA A 68 4.03 4.44 18.59
CA ALA A 68 4.32 5.73 17.95
C ALA A 68 3.69 5.80 16.54
N MET A 69 3.76 4.72 15.76
CA MET A 69 3.14 4.62 14.43
C MET A 69 1.61 4.66 14.50
N LYS A 70 1.00 4.00 15.49
CA LYS A 70 -0.45 4.08 15.73
C LYS A 70 -0.87 5.51 16.08
N MET A 71 -0.11 6.20 16.92
CA MET A 71 -0.40 7.59 17.30
C MET A 71 -0.23 8.59 16.15
N MET A 72 0.85 8.45 15.38
CA MET A 72 1.18 9.35 14.27
C MET A 72 0.32 9.10 13.03
N MET A 73 0.15 7.84 12.62
CA MET A 73 -0.49 7.48 11.35
C MET A 73 -1.90 6.92 11.50
N GLY A 74 -2.38 6.75 12.74
CA GLY A 74 -3.70 6.14 12.98
C GLY A 74 -3.79 4.73 12.39
N LEU A 75 -2.66 4.01 12.33
CA LEU A 75 -2.55 2.71 11.68
C LEU A 75 -3.39 1.68 12.43
N LYS A 76 -4.37 1.10 11.74
CA LYS A 76 -5.07 -0.11 12.16
C LYS A 76 -4.51 -1.28 11.36
N LYS A 77 -3.70 -2.10 12.01
CA LYS A 77 -3.15 -3.33 11.41
C LYS A 77 -4.26 -4.38 11.30
N PRO A 78 -4.22 -5.28 10.30
CA PRO A 78 -5.07 -6.48 10.31
C PRO A 78 -4.74 -7.29 11.56
N GLU A 79 -5.78 -7.69 12.30
CA GLU A 79 -5.62 -8.51 13.51
C GLU A 79 -5.45 -9.99 13.14
N GLU A 80 -5.99 -10.42 12.00
CA GLU A 80 -5.96 -11.79 11.51
C GLU A 80 -6.04 -11.89 9.98
N VAL A 81 -5.66 -13.05 9.43
CA VAL A 81 -5.95 -13.39 8.03
C VAL A 81 -7.41 -13.84 8.01
N LYS A 82 -8.27 -13.18 7.23
CA LYS A 82 -9.68 -13.58 7.10
C LYS A 82 -9.78 -15.00 6.50
N GLU A 83 -10.96 -15.62 6.60
CA GLU A 83 -11.18 -16.97 6.09
C GLU A 83 -10.87 -17.12 4.59
N ASP A 84 -11.10 -16.06 3.80
CA ASP A 84 -10.81 -15.98 2.37
C ASP A 84 -9.32 -15.72 2.05
N GLY A 85 -8.47 -15.57 3.08
CA GLY A 85 -7.06 -15.27 2.94
C GLY A 85 -6.74 -13.76 2.85
N SER A 86 -7.74 -12.89 2.86
CA SER A 86 -7.54 -11.45 2.74
C SER A 86 -7.10 -10.80 4.05
N MET A 87 -6.35 -9.71 3.93
CA MET A 87 -5.90 -8.86 5.02
C MET A 87 -6.02 -7.41 4.56
N GLU A 88 -6.49 -6.54 5.45
CA GLU A 88 -6.70 -5.12 5.17
C GLU A 88 -6.10 -4.28 6.28
N TYR A 89 -5.53 -3.14 5.91
CA TYR A 89 -5.08 -2.14 6.87
C TYR A 89 -5.64 -0.79 6.52
N GLU A 90 -5.91 0.00 7.55
CA GLU A 90 -6.42 1.35 7.44
C GLU A 90 -5.40 2.32 8.06
N MET A 91 -5.24 3.48 7.43
CA MET A 91 -4.46 4.59 7.98
C MET A 91 -5.40 5.78 8.21
N ALA A 92 -5.84 5.95 9.46
CA ALA A 92 -6.76 7.05 9.81
C ALA A 92 -6.09 8.43 9.72
N LYS A 93 -4.76 8.50 9.86
CA LYS A 93 -3.95 9.70 9.60
C LYS A 93 -2.98 9.39 8.47
N ALA A 94 -3.52 9.40 7.26
CA ALA A 94 -2.78 9.11 6.04
C ALA A 94 -1.53 10.01 5.91
N PRO A 95 -0.33 9.43 5.70
CA PRO A 95 0.85 10.22 5.40
C PRO A 95 0.60 11.10 4.17
N HIS A 96 0.83 12.40 4.33
CA HIS A 96 0.71 13.37 3.24
C HIS A 96 2.03 13.46 2.49
N GLY A 97 1.94 13.40 1.18
CA GLY A 97 3.05 13.64 0.28
C GLY A 97 2.58 14.37 -0.97
N TYR A 98 3.51 14.53 -1.91
CA TYR A 98 3.18 15.03 -3.24
C TYR A 98 4.02 14.34 -4.29
N THR A 99 3.56 14.41 -5.52
CA THR A 99 4.32 14.04 -6.71
C THR A 99 4.17 15.15 -7.75
N ASP A 100 5.28 15.52 -8.37
CA ASP A 100 5.32 16.48 -9.46
C ASP A 100 5.30 15.72 -10.79
N ILE A 101 4.40 16.09 -11.70
CA ILE A 101 4.37 15.63 -13.09
C ILE A 101 5.46 16.39 -13.84
N LEU A 102 6.52 15.68 -14.21
CA LEU A 102 7.62 16.25 -14.98
C LEU A 102 7.34 16.20 -16.48
N TYR A 103 6.64 15.15 -16.91
CA TYR A 103 6.25 14.92 -18.30
C TYR A 103 5.03 14.01 -18.33
N MET A 104 4.07 14.30 -19.21
CA MET A 104 2.93 13.42 -19.46
C MET A 104 2.41 13.63 -20.87
N ASP A 105 2.38 12.56 -21.64
CA ASP A 105 1.69 12.48 -22.94
C ASP A 105 0.82 11.20 -22.97
N GLU A 106 0.47 10.75 -24.17
CA GLU A 106 -0.37 9.57 -24.38
C GLU A 106 0.31 8.27 -23.94
N ASP A 107 1.62 8.15 -24.15
CA ASP A 107 2.40 6.91 -24.00
C ASP A 107 3.32 6.92 -22.77
N LEU A 108 3.60 8.09 -22.17
CA LEU A 108 4.63 8.22 -21.16
C LEU A 108 4.18 9.14 -20.03
N ARG A 109 4.51 8.74 -18.80
CA ARG A 109 4.40 9.60 -17.62
C ARG A 109 5.66 9.54 -16.80
N ILE A 110 6.24 10.70 -16.55
CA ILE A 110 7.38 10.88 -15.65
C ILE A 110 6.90 11.70 -14.46
N THR A 111 7.06 11.16 -13.26
CA THR A 111 6.74 11.87 -12.02
C THR A 111 7.91 11.87 -11.05
N LYS A 112 8.00 12.89 -10.21
CA LYS A 112 8.98 12.98 -9.13
C LYS A 112 8.27 13.12 -7.79
N GLY A 113 8.46 12.14 -6.92
CA GLY A 113 7.92 12.16 -5.56
C GLY A 113 8.61 13.20 -4.68
N ASN A 114 7.95 13.57 -3.57
CA ASN A 114 8.44 14.53 -2.58
C ASN A 114 9.81 14.20 -1.95
N ARG A 115 10.30 12.97 -2.07
CA ARG A 115 11.64 12.53 -1.62
C ARG A 115 12.67 12.42 -2.76
N GLY A 116 12.34 12.91 -3.94
CA GLY A 116 13.23 12.92 -5.11
C GLY A 116 13.19 11.66 -5.97
N THR A 117 12.43 10.62 -5.58
CA THR A 117 12.23 9.42 -6.39
C THR A 117 11.57 9.78 -7.71
N VAL A 118 12.18 9.37 -8.83
CA VAL A 118 11.62 9.53 -10.17
C VAL A 118 10.99 8.21 -10.60
N VAL A 119 9.75 8.27 -11.08
CA VAL A 119 9.01 7.12 -11.61
C VAL A 119 8.66 7.41 -13.06
N VAL A 120 9.11 6.52 -13.94
CA VAL A 120 8.82 6.53 -15.37
C VAL A 120 7.88 5.37 -15.66
N VAL A 121 6.75 5.67 -16.30
CA VAL A 121 5.70 4.69 -16.61
C VAL A 121 5.32 4.82 -18.07
N ASP A 122 5.37 3.69 -18.78
CA ASP A 122 4.72 3.52 -20.07
C ASP A 122 3.20 3.44 -19.85
N ARG A 123 2.45 4.26 -20.56
CA ARG A 123 1.00 4.35 -20.50
C ARG A 123 0.44 3.52 -21.65
N THR A 124 0.32 2.22 -21.42
CA THR A 124 -0.47 1.40 -22.33
C THR A 124 -1.93 1.85 -22.26
N ALA A 125 -2.51 2.33 -23.36
CA ALA A 125 -3.96 2.45 -23.47
C ALA A 125 -4.56 1.06 -23.21
N SER A 126 -5.23 0.88 -22.07
CA SER A 126 -5.94 -0.37 -21.80
C SER A 126 -7.10 -0.48 -22.79
N ASN A 127 -6.99 -1.39 -23.75
CA ASN A 127 -8.12 -1.91 -24.53
C ASN A 127 -9.12 -2.65 -23.63
#